data_AF-A0A2V6NDW7-F1
#
_entry.id   AF-A0A2V6NDW7-F1
#
_cell.length_a   1.000
_cell.length_b   1.000
_cell.length_c   1.000
_cell.angle_alpha   90.00
_cell.angle_beta   90.00
_cell.angle_gamma   90.00
#
_symmetry.space_group_name_H-M   'P 1'
#
loop_
_entity.id
_entity.type
_entity.pdbx_description
1 polymer ?
#
loop_
_entity_poly.entity_id
_entity_poly.type
_entity_poly.pdbx_seq_one_letter_code
_entity_poly.pdbx_strand_id
1 'polypeptide(L)'
;MTTTRTHLDRLENQSVFIFREAYHAFKNIAMPWSMGKDSNVLIWLASKAFFGRVPFPVLHIDTTYEFPEMLEFREWATAHYKLNLIVKINEEARARGIGYETHDPVTVTHELKTVALQQAMAQYKWDALITGIRRDEDPTRAKERYFSRRNAQFEWDYKDQPPEFWGQFATTAANGEHVRVQPLLDWTEVDIWRYIQRENIPIPKMYFAKNGQRYRSLGCSAITKPITSNADTIEAIITELETTRTSERAGRAQDHHERNAMQKLRAKGFL
;
A
#
# COMPACT_ATOMS: atom_id res chain seq x y z
N MET A 1 13.39 34.22 9.19
CA MET A 1 12.01 34.13 8.67
C MET A 1 11.51 32.73 8.97
N THR A 2 10.57 32.56 9.90
CA THR A 2 9.92 31.27 10.13
C THR A 2 8.97 31.02 8.97
N THR A 3 9.38 30.18 8.01
CA THR A 3 8.49 29.68 6.96
C THR A 3 7.36 28.90 7.62
N THR A 4 6.12 29.38 7.47
CA THR A 4 4.93 28.67 7.95
C THR A 4 4.84 27.34 7.23
N ARG A 5 4.90 26.22 7.97
CA ARG A 5 4.79 24.87 7.39
C ARG A 5 3.41 24.68 6.77
N THR A 6 3.36 24.19 5.54
CA THR A 6 2.10 23.84 4.86
C THR A 6 1.52 22.52 5.41
N HIS A 7 0.29 22.18 5.02
CA HIS A 7 -0.32 20.89 5.32
C HIS A 7 0.53 19.70 4.84
N LEU A 8 1.00 19.75 3.59
CA LEU A 8 1.85 18.70 3.03
C LEU A 8 3.20 18.61 3.74
N ASP A 9 3.77 19.72 4.23
CA ASP A 9 5.00 19.66 5.02
C ASP A 9 4.80 18.96 6.35
N ARG A 10 3.62 19.15 6.99
CA ARG A 10 3.30 18.44 8.22
C ARG A 10 3.17 16.93 7.97
N LEU A 11 2.43 16.55 6.93
CA LEU A 11 2.26 15.15 6.53
C LEU A 11 3.59 14.49 6.18
N GLU A 12 4.44 15.15 5.37
CA GLU A 12 5.78 14.66 5.03
C GLU A 12 6.64 14.46 6.28
N ASN A 13 6.71 15.46 7.16
CA ASN A 13 7.51 15.38 8.38
C ASN A 13 7.05 14.23 9.29
N GLN A 14 5.74 14.01 9.40
CA GLN A 14 5.18 12.91 10.17
C GLN A 14 5.53 11.56 9.56
N SER A 15 5.39 11.40 8.24
CA SER A 15 5.77 10.16 7.55
C SER A 15 7.26 9.87 7.70
N VAL A 16 8.13 10.88 7.53
CA VAL A 16 9.59 10.74 7.71
C VAL A 16 9.94 10.35 9.14
N PHE A 17 9.25 10.92 10.13
CA PHE A 17 9.39 10.52 11.53
C PHE A 17 9.03 9.05 11.74
N ILE A 18 7.87 8.61 11.25
CA ILE A 18 7.42 7.21 11.35
C ILE A 18 8.40 6.25 10.68
N PHE A 19 8.93 6.59 9.49
CA PHE A 19 9.95 5.80 8.81
C PHE A 19 11.21 5.60 9.68
N ARG A 20 11.69 6.68 10.31
CA ARG A 20 12.89 6.65 11.14
C ARG A 20 12.67 5.89 12.43
N GLU A 21 11.51 6.05 13.07
CA GLU A 21 11.14 5.28 14.26
C GLU A 21 11.05 3.78 13.95
N ALA A 22 10.46 3.40 12.82
CA ALA A 22 10.43 2.01 12.41
C ALA A 22 11.84 1.45 12.17
N TYR A 23 12.68 2.20 11.45
CA TYR A 23 14.06 1.80 11.16
C TYR A 23 14.93 1.69 12.42
N HIS A 24 14.67 2.52 13.43
CA HIS A 24 15.32 2.43 14.73
C HIS A 24 14.82 1.23 15.56
N ALA A 25 13.51 0.98 15.55
CA ALA A 25 12.87 -0.02 16.40
C ALA A 25 13.08 -1.47 15.92
N PHE A 26 13.13 -1.71 14.61
CA PHE A 26 13.13 -3.05 14.03
C PHE A 26 14.40 -3.33 13.26
N LYS A 27 14.95 -4.54 13.42
CA LYS A 27 16.20 -4.94 12.76
C LYS A 27 15.96 -5.45 11.35
N ASN A 28 14.84 -6.12 11.12
CA ASN A 28 14.51 -6.73 9.83
C ASN A 28 13.17 -6.21 9.30
N ILE A 29 13.22 -5.29 8.34
CA ILE A 29 12.05 -4.58 7.81
C ILE A 29 11.93 -4.83 6.31
N ALA A 30 10.72 -4.91 5.80
CA ALA A 30 10.45 -4.78 4.37
C ALA A 30 9.31 -3.81 4.09
N MET A 31 9.24 -3.33 2.85
CA MET A 31 8.15 -2.48 2.40
C MET A 31 7.41 -3.13 1.23
N PRO A 32 6.21 -3.69 1.44
CA PRO A 32 5.35 -4.12 0.34
C PRO A 32 5.05 -2.96 -0.62
N TRP A 33 5.28 -3.18 -1.90
CA TRP A 33 5.12 -2.20 -2.97
C TRP A 33 4.26 -2.79 -4.08
N SER A 34 3.21 -2.05 -4.44
CA SER A 34 2.20 -2.47 -5.43
C SER A 34 2.28 -1.68 -6.73
N MET A 35 3.30 -0.82 -6.89
CA MET A 35 3.42 0.16 -7.98
C MET A 35 2.25 1.15 -8.09
N GLY A 36 1.32 1.15 -7.14
CA GLY A 36 0.24 2.12 -7.06
C GLY A 36 0.74 3.49 -6.56
N LYS A 37 -0.07 4.52 -6.80
CA LYS A 37 0.22 5.92 -6.44
C LYS A 37 0.72 6.08 -5.00
N ASP A 38 0.07 5.46 -4.02
CA ASP A 38 0.41 5.54 -2.60
C ASP A 38 1.77 4.91 -2.30
N SER A 39 2.01 3.73 -2.88
CA SER A 39 3.25 2.99 -2.67
C SER A 39 4.45 3.65 -3.35
N ASN A 40 4.24 4.43 -4.42
CA ASN A 40 5.28 5.25 -5.04
C ASN A 40 5.59 6.50 -4.19
N VAL A 41 4.58 7.10 -3.55
CA VAL A 41 4.80 8.15 -2.54
C VAL A 41 5.59 7.60 -1.35
N LEU A 42 5.34 6.36 -0.92
CA LEU A 42 6.17 5.72 0.11
C LEU A 42 7.63 5.56 -0.30
N ILE A 43 7.91 5.11 -1.53
CA ILE A 43 9.29 5.00 -2.04
C ILE A 43 9.98 6.36 -1.99
N TRP A 44 9.30 7.42 -2.41
CA TRP A 44 9.82 8.78 -2.36
C TRP A 44 10.08 9.27 -0.93
N LEU A 45 9.13 9.07 -0.02
CA LEU A 45 9.27 9.45 1.40
C LEU A 45 10.37 8.66 2.11
N ALA A 46 10.50 7.35 1.83
CA ALA A 46 11.59 6.53 2.33
C ALA A 46 12.93 7.07 1.84
N SER A 47 13.03 7.39 0.54
CA SER A 47 14.22 8.01 -0.04
C SER A 47 14.58 9.32 0.67
N LYS A 48 13.61 10.20 0.92
CA LYS A 48 13.83 11.43 1.71
C LYS A 48 14.27 11.14 3.15
N ALA A 49 13.65 10.18 3.81
CA ALA A 49 13.96 9.83 5.20
C ALA A 49 15.41 9.37 5.38
N PHE A 50 15.98 8.70 4.36
CA PHE A 50 17.30 8.07 4.36
C PHE A 50 18.24 8.58 3.26
N PHE A 51 18.16 9.88 2.95
CA PHE A 51 19.14 10.60 2.12
C PHE A 51 19.34 10.02 0.70
N GLY A 52 18.24 9.78 -0.01
CA GLY A 52 18.25 9.32 -1.40
C GLY A 52 18.29 7.80 -1.55
N ARG A 53 18.06 7.04 -0.48
CA ARG A 53 18.14 5.57 -0.47
C ARG A 53 16.93 4.95 0.20
N VAL A 54 16.61 3.72 -0.20
CA VAL A 54 15.65 2.87 0.52
C VAL A 54 16.48 1.76 1.20
N PRO A 55 16.72 1.82 2.52
CA PRO A 55 17.72 0.97 3.18
C PRO A 55 17.21 -0.45 3.51
N PHE A 56 15.99 -0.78 3.13
CA PHE A 56 15.34 -2.08 3.36
C PHE A 56 14.81 -2.64 2.03
N PRO A 57 14.62 -3.97 1.94
CA PRO A 57 14.04 -4.59 0.76
C PRO A 57 12.61 -4.08 0.49
N VAL A 58 12.30 -3.97 -0.79
CA VAL A 58 10.96 -3.68 -1.31
C VAL A 58 10.36 -4.99 -1.79
N LEU A 59 9.16 -5.34 -1.35
CA LEU A 59 8.51 -6.61 -1.68
C LEU A 59 7.36 -6.38 -2.68
N HIS A 60 7.44 -6.99 -3.84
CA HIS A 60 6.32 -7.10 -4.76
C HIS A 60 5.73 -8.51 -4.69
N ILE A 61 4.46 -8.61 -4.30
CA ILE A 61 3.69 -9.85 -4.39
C ILE A 61 3.08 -9.92 -5.79
N ASP A 62 3.70 -10.72 -6.65
CA ASP A 62 3.29 -10.86 -8.04
C ASP A 62 2.22 -11.93 -8.15
N THR A 63 1.00 -11.49 -8.48
CA THR A 63 -0.15 -12.38 -8.60
C THR A 63 -0.22 -13.10 -9.93
N THR A 64 0.69 -12.81 -10.88
CA THR A 64 0.62 -13.21 -12.29
C THR A 64 -0.57 -12.62 -13.07
N TYR A 65 -1.37 -11.78 -12.42
CA TYR A 65 -2.49 -11.04 -13.01
C TYR A 65 -2.24 -9.52 -13.02
N GLU A 66 -0.99 -9.07 -12.89
CA GLU A 66 -0.67 -7.64 -12.95
C GLU A 66 -0.91 -7.07 -14.36
N PHE A 67 -1.17 -5.77 -14.46
CA PHE A 67 -1.23 -5.11 -15.77
C PHE A 67 0.18 -5.07 -16.37
N PRO A 68 0.35 -5.30 -17.69
CA PRO A 68 1.66 -5.20 -18.35
C PRO A 68 2.35 -3.85 -18.08
N GLU A 69 1.58 -2.75 -18.12
CA GLU A 69 2.09 -1.41 -17.83
C GLU A 69 2.62 -1.26 -16.39
N MET A 70 2.06 -2.00 -15.41
CA MET A 70 2.59 -2.00 -14.04
C MET A 70 3.93 -2.73 -13.97
N LEU A 71 4.10 -3.80 -14.73
CA LEU A 71 5.36 -4.55 -14.78
C LEU A 71 6.46 -3.74 -15.47
N GLU A 72 6.15 -3.05 -16.57
CA GLU A 72 7.05 -2.10 -17.23
C GLU A 72 7.48 -0.98 -16.27
N PHE A 73 6.52 -0.39 -15.55
CA PHE A 73 6.81 0.62 -14.54
C PHE A 73 7.64 0.06 -13.39
N ARG A 74 7.39 -1.18 -12.94
CA ARG A 74 8.15 -1.86 -11.89
C ARG A 74 9.62 -1.98 -12.26
N GLU A 75 9.92 -2.45 -13.47
CA GLU A 75 11.29 -2.60 -13.96
C GLU A 75 12.00 -1.25 -14.03
N TRP A 76 11.35 -0.25 -14.65
CA TRP A 76 11.89 1.10 -14.76
C TRP A 76 12.15 1.72 -13.37
N ALA A 77 11.17 1.67 -12.45
CA ALA A 77 11.28 2.28 -11.13
C ALA A 77 12.33 1.58 -10.26
N THR A 78 12.45 0.25 -10.37
CA THR A 78 13.49 -0.52 -9.67
C THR A 78 14.88 -0.06 -10.08
N ALA A 79 15.13 0.13 -11.38
CA ALA A 79 16.40 0.63 -11.88
C ALA A 79 16.61 2.11 -11.50
N HIS A 80 15.59 2.95 -11.68
CA HIS A 80 15.65 4.39 -11.41
C HIS A 80 15.98 4.71 -9.95
N TYR A 81 15.27 4.06 -9.01
CA TYR A 81 15.46 4.25 -7.57
C TYR A 81 16.50 3.30 -6.94
N LYS A 82 17.10 2.40 -7.73
CA LYS A 82 18.06 1.37 -7.27
C LYS A 82 17.49 0.52 -6.12
N LEU A 83 16.26 0.06 -6.29
CA LEU A 83 15.55 -0.68 -5.24
C LEU A 83 16.11 -2.10 -5.10
N ASN A 84 16.24 -2.56 -3.86
CA ASN A 84 16.38 -3.99 -3.57
C ASN A 84 15.01 -4.66 -3.66
N LEU A 85 14.57 -4.96 -4.89
CA LEU A 85 13.25 -5.55 -5.15
C LEU A 85 13.29 -7.08 -4.95
N ILE A 86 12.43 -7.56 -4.07
CA ILE A 86 12.10 -8.98 -3.92
C ILE A 86 10.74 -9.21 -4.59
N VAL A 87 10.69 -10.17 -5.51
CA VAL A 87 9.44 -10.61 -6.13
C VAL A 87 9.03 -11.95 -5.54
N LYS A 88 7.80 -12.06 -5.06
CA LYS A 88 7.23 -13.31 -4.54
C LYS A 88 5.97 -13.69 -5.32
N ILE A 89 5.98 -14.91 -5.85
CA ILE A 89 4.83 -15.57 -6.46
C ILE A 89 4.45 -16.76 -5.56
N ASN A 90 3.15 -17.02 -5.38
CA ASN A 90 2.67 -18.26 -4.76
C ASN A 90 2.58 -19.37 -5.83
N GLU A 91 3.72 -19.98 -6.14
CA GLU A 91 3.81 -21.03 -7.16
C GLU A 91 2.93 -22.25 -6.84
N GLU A 92 2.75 -22.59 -5.57
CA GLU A 92 1.88 -23.69 -5.14
C GLU A 92 0.41 -23.44 -5.50
N ALA A 93 -0.09 -22.22 -5.30
CA ALA A 93 -1.44 -21.85 -5.72
C ALA A 93 -1.57 -21.87 -7.25
N ARG A 94 -0.54 -21.44 -7.99
CA ARG A 94 -0.54 -21.52 -9.45
C ARG A 94 -0.53 -22.97 -9.95
N ALA A 95 0.25 -23.85 -9.32
CA ALA A 95 0.27 -25.28 -9.64
C ALA A 95 -1.07 -25.98 -9.35
N ARG A 96 -1.82 -25.53 -8.33
CA ARG A 96 -3.20 -25.98 -8.05
C ARG A 96 -4.24 -25.41 -9.02
N GLY A 97 -3.86 -24.53 -9.95
CA GLY A 97 -4.78 -23.90 -10.89
C GLY A 97 -5.66 -22.82 -10.26
N ILE A 98 -5.23 -22.20 -9.16
CA ILE A 98 -5.95 -21.07 -8.56
C ILE A 98 -5.84 -19.85 -9.46
N GLY A 99 -6.97 -19.42 -10.01
CA GLY A 99 -7.09 -18.28 -10.92
C GLY A 99 -8.49 -17.68 -10.92
N TYR A 100 -8.64 -16.47 -11.46
CA TYR A 100 -9.93 -15.77 -11.51
C TYR A 100 -10.94 -16.43 -12.45
N GLU A 101 -10.45 -17.29 -13.35
CA GLU A 101 -11.23 -18.14 -14.23
C GLU A 101 -11.73 -19.43 -13.54
N THR A 102 -11.13 -19.84 -12.42
CA THR A 102 -11.45 -21.11 -11.73
C THR A 102 -12.08 -20.92 -10.36
N HIS A 103 -11.79 -19.82 -9.66
CA HIS A 103 -12.24 -19.56 -8.30
C HIS A 103 -12.78 -18.14 -8.15
N ASP A 104 -13.52 -17.90 -7.06
CA ASP A 104 -14.05 -16.57 -6.77
C ASP A 104 -12.92 -15.56 -6.47
N PRO A 105 -13.16 -14.25 -6.73
CA PRO A 105 -12.16 -13.21 -6.51
C PRO A 105 -11.56 -13.14 -5.11
N VAL A 106 -12.31 -13.50 -4.06
CA VAL A 106 -11.83 -13.42 -2.68
C VAL A 106 -10.84 -14.55 -2.41
N THR A 107 -11.15 -15.77 -2.85
CA THR A 107 -10.25 -16.92 -2.75
C THR A 107 -8.96 -16.69 -3.51
N VAL A 108 -9.04 -16.25 -4.77
CA VAL A 108 -7.85 -15.95 -5.59
C VAL A 108 -6.99 -14.86 -4.95
N THR A 109 -7.62 -13.79 -4.45
CA THR A 109 -6.90 -12.71 -3.75
C THR A 109 -6.24 -13.21 -2.47
N HIS A 110 -6.92 -14.05 -1.70
CA HIS A 110 -6.36 -14.62 -0.47
C HIS A 110 -5.12 -15.48 -0.77
N GLU A 111 -5.24 -16.42 -1.70
CA GLU A 111 -4.16 -17.34 -2.08
C GLU A 111 -2.97 -16.62 -2.74
N LEU A 112 -3.24 -15.75 -3.71
CA LEU A 112 -2.18 -15.11 -4.49
C LEU A 112 -1.56 -13.89 -3.79
N LYS A 113 -2.22 -13.30 -2.79
CA LYS A 113 -1.67 -12.16 -2.03
C LYS A 113 -1.39 -12.46 -0.58
N THR A 114 -2.38 -12.96 0.16
CA THR A 114 -2.25 -13.13 1.62
C THR A 114 -1.33 -14.30 1.94
N VAL A 115 -1.57 -15.47 1.34
CA VAL A 115 -0.72 -16.64 1.52
C VAL A 115 0.68 -16.40 0.95
N ALA A 116 0.79 -15.74 -0.21
CA ALA A 116 2.07 -15.33 -0.77
C ALA A 116 2.89 -14.43 0.18
N LEU A 117 2.24 -13.46 0.84
CA LEU A 117 2.86 -12.60 1.84
C LEU A 117 3.26 -13.40 3.09
N GLN A 118 2.42 -14.33 3.55
CA GLN A 118 2.75 -15.22 4.66
C GLN A 118 3.99 -16.09 4.36
N GLN A 119 4.08 -16.65 3.14
CA GLN A 119 5.25 -17.40 2.68
C GLN A 119 6.51 -16.51 2.68
N ALA A 120 6.43 -15.27 2.19
CA ALA A 120 7.56 -14.34 2.20
C ALA A 120 7.99 -14.00 3.63
N MET A 121 7.05 -13.67 4.51
CA MET A 121 7.32 -13.37 5.90
C MET A 121 7.94 -14.56 6.67
N ALA A 122 7.50 -15.79 6.39
CA ALA A 122 8.10 -16.99 6.98
C ALA A 122 9.55 -17.20 6.49
N GLN A 123 9.81 -16.93 5.21
CA GLN A 123 11.13 -17.06 4.59
C GLN A 123 12.12 -16.01 5.12
N TYR A 124 11.72 -14.74 5.12
CA TYR A 124 12.62 -13.63 5.42
C TYR A 124 12.59 -13.18 6.88
N LYS A 125 11.61 -13.64 7.67
CA LYS A 125 11.47 -13.37 9.11
C LYS A 125 11.50 -11.87 9.44
N TRP A 126 10.76 -11.07 8.67
CA TRP A 126 10.65 -9.63 8.91
C TRP A 126 9.89 -9.34 10.21
N ASP A 127 10.46 -8.46 11.02
CA ASP A 127 9.87 -7.97 12.27
C ASP A 127 8.79 -6.91 11.98
N ALA A 128 8.95 -6.16 10.90
CA ALA A 128 8.01 -5.13 10.50
C ALA A 128 7.83 -5.00 8.98
N LEU A 129 6.62 -4.60 8.60
CA LEU A 129 6.23 -4.26 7.23
C LEU A 129 5.79 -2.81 7.16
N ILE A 130 6.42 -2.01 6.31
CA ILE A 130 5.98 -0.64 6.04
C ILE A 130 4.94 -0.66 4.92
N THR A 131 3.71 -0.21 5.19
CA THR A 131 2.59 -0.31 4.26
C THR A 131 2.00 1.06 3.90
N GLY A 132 1.47 1.15 2.68
CA GLY A 132 0.95 2.41 2.11
C GLY A 132 -0.53 2.65 2.36
N ILE A 133 -1.07 2.18 3.48
CA ILE A 133 -2.51 2.28 3.77
C ILE A 133 -2.85 3.65 4.36
N ARG A 134 -4.03 4.16 3.99
CA ARG A 134 -4.63 5.38 4.53
C ARG A 134 -5.95 5.08 5.25
N ARG A 135 -6.32 5.92 6.22
CA ARG A 135 -7.63 5.81 6.90
C ARG A 135 -8.81 6.16 6.00
N ASP A 136 -8.64 7.08 5.06
CA ASP A 136 -9.71 7.54 4.16
C ASP A 136 -10.03 6.54 3.04
N GLU A 137 -9.13 5.59 2.76
CA GLU A 137 -9.25 4.64 1.64
C GLU A 137 -10.44 3.67 1.81
N ASP A 138 -10.71 3.21 3.04
CA ASP A 138 -11.81 2.30 3.36
C ASP A 138 -12.27 2.44 4.82
N PRO A 139 -13.59 2.45 5.12
CA PRO A 139 -14.11 2.63 6.48
C PRO A 139 -13.58 1.63 7.51
N THR A 140 -13.20 0.42 7.09
CA THR A 140 -12.67 -0.58 8.02
C THR A 140 -11.32 -0.15 8.60
N ARG A 141 -10.57 0.72 7.91
CA ARG A 141 -9.26 1.22 8.33
C ARG A 141 -9.32 2.41 9.29
N ALA A 142 -10.51 2.93 9.60
CA ALA A 142 -10.69 4.08 10.49
C ALA A 142 -10.05 3.89 11.88
N LYS A 143 -9.95 2.64 12.37
CA LYS A 143 -9.37 2.30 13.68
C LYS A 143 -7.90 1.85 13.61
N GLU A 144 -7.27 1.92 12.44
CA GLU A 144 -5.86 1.55 12.29
C GLU A 144 -4.95 2.55 13.02
N ARG A 145 -3.82 2.03 13.50
CA ARG A 145 -2.73 2.72 14.22
C ARG A 145 -1.51 2.87 13.31
N TYR A 146 -0.52 3.70 13.68
CA TYR A 146 0.72 3.84 12.89
C TYR A 146 1.69 2.66 13.09
N PHE A 147 1.61 1.97 14.22
CA PHE A 147 2.35 0.75 14.53
C PHE A 147 1.34 -0.29 14.99
N SER A 148 0.90 -1.09 14.04
CA SER A 148 -0.21 -2.01 14.20
C SER A 148 0.30 -3.45 14.31
N ARG A 149 0.22 -4.03 15.50
CA ARG A 149 0.69 -5.39 15.79
C ARG A 149 -0.14 -6.44 15.05
N ARG A 150 0.50 -7.53 14.65
CA ARG A 150 -0.13 -8.73 14.10
C ARG A 150 0.41 -9.94 14.85
N ASN A 151 -0.48 -10.87 15.20
CA ASN A 151 -0.05 -12.10 15.86
C ASN A 151 0.70 -13.02 14.86
N ALA A 152 1.19 -14.17 15.34
CA ALA A 152 1.89 -15.14 14.51
C ALA A 152 1.05 -15.73 13.37
N GLN A 153 -0.28 -15.66 13.50
CA GLN A 153 -1.26 -16.07 12.50
C GLN A 153 -1.65 -14.93 11.55
N PHE A 154 -0.97 -13.79 11.62
CA PHE A 154 -1.22 -12.57 10.83
C PHE A 154 -2.52 -11.84 11.15
N GLU A 155 -3.20 -12.25 12.22
CA GLU A 155 -4.46 -11.67 12.61
C GLU A 155 -4.23 -10.34 13.34
N TRP A 156 -5.23 -9.47 13.23
CA TRP A 156 -5.25 -8.17 13.89
C TRP A 156 -6.24 -8.20 15.06
N ASP A 157 -5.73 -8.06 16.28
CA ASP A 157 -6.57 -7.93 17.47
C ASP A 157 -7.06 -6.49 17.64
N TYR A 158 -8.26 -6.20 17.14
CA TYR A 158 -8.87 -4.87 17.23
C TYR A 158 -9.18 -4.41 18.67
N LYS A 159 -9.17 -5.32 19.67
CA LYS A 159 -9.42 -4.98 21.07
C LYS A 159 -8.13 -4.57 21.79
N ASP A 160 -7.01 -5.20 21.44
CA ASP A 160 -5.70 -4.88 22.01
C ASP A 160 -4.91 -3.95 21.07
N GLN A 161 -5.25 -2.67 21.09
CA GLN A 161 -4.58 -1.62 20.32
C GLN A 161 -4.02 -0.56 21.27
N PRO A 162 -2.73 -0.68 21.65
CA PRO A 162 -2.09 0.25 22.57
C PRO A 162 -2.23 1.71 22.09
N PRO A 163 -2.43 2.67 23.01
CA PRO A 163 -2.52 4.07 22.62
C PRO A 163 -1.15 4.60 22.17
N GLU A 164 -1.14 5.39 21.10
CA GLU A 164 0.06 6.00 20.53
C GLU A 164 0.16 7.48 20.96
N PHE A 165 0.56 7.73 22.20
CA PHE A 165 0.67 9.09 22.72
C PHE A 165 2.06 9.69 22.45
N TRP A 166 2.11 10.97 22.03
CA TRP A 166 3.35 11.75 21.89
C TRP A 166 4.45 11.10 21.05
N GLY A 167 4.10 10.31 20.03
CA GLY A 167 5.08 9.60 19.19
C GLY A 167 5.70 8.36 19.86
N GLN A 168 5.09 7.85 20.92
CA GLN A 168 5.39 6.53 21.45
C GLN A 168 4.56 5.49 20.72
N PHE A 169 5.24 4.47 20.21
CA PHE A 169 4.63 3.46 19.35
C PHE A 169 4.80 2.05 19.91
N ALA A 170 3.89 1.17 19.53
CA ALA A 170 3.99 -0.25 19.85
C ALA A 170 5.10 -0.91 19.00
N THR A 171 6.32 -0.88 19.52
CA THR A 171 7.54 -1.36 18.82
C THR A 171 7.99 -2.76 19.23
N THR A 172 7.31 -3.38 20.19
CA THR A 172 7.62 -4.75 20.65
C THR A 172 6.74 -5.78 19.94
N ALA A 173 7.38 -6.75 19.28
CA ALA A 173 6.75 -7.95 18.74
C ALA A 173 7.32 -9.18 19.46
N ALA A 174 6.46 -10.10 19.90
CA ALA A 174 6.91 -11.40 20.40
C ALA A 174 7.40 -12.29 19.23
N ASN A 175 8.06 -13.41 19.53
CA ASN A 175 8.55 -14.32 18.50
C ASN A 175 7.42 -14.80 17.57
N GLY A 176 7.55 -14.51 16.27
CA GLY A 176 6.56 -14.84 15.25
C GLY A 176 5.50 -13.76 14.99
N GLU A 177 5.37 -12.77 15.88
CA GLU A 177 4.57 -11.57 15.62
C GLU A 177 5.32 -10.61 14.69
N HIS A 178 4.57 -9.70 14.06
CA HIS A 178 5.16 -8.60 13.30
C HIS A 178 4.35 -7.32 13.48
N VAL A 179 4.95 -6.19 13.15
CA VAL A 179 4.29 -4.88 13.18
C VAL A 179 4.10 -4.34 11.77
N ARG A 180 2.90 -3.84 11.48
CA ARG A 180 2.65 -3.05 10.27
C ARG A 180 2.81 -1.58 10.61
N VAL A 181 3.64 -0.89 9.86
CA VAL A 181 3.94 0.53 10.03
C VAL A 181 3.29 1.33 8.91
N GLN A 182 2.54 2.38 9.23
CA GLN A 182 1.72 3.12 8.25
C GLN A 182 2.13 4.61 8.15
N PRO A 183 3.21 4.96 7.41
CA PRO A 183 3.63 6.35 7.28
C PRO A 183 2.60 7.26 6.63
N LEU A 184 1.70 6.72 5.81
CA LEU A 184 0.68 7.48 5.08
C LEU A 184 -0.67 7.56 5.80
N LEU A 185 -0.80 7.08 7.03
CA LEU A 185 -2.11 6.79 7.63
C LEU A 185 -3.12 7.97 7.64
N ASP A 186 -2.63 9.21 7.84
CA ASP A 186 -3.47 10.42 7.87
C ASP A 186 -3.56 11.16 6.53
N TRP A 187 -2.90 10.67 5.49
CA TRP A 187 -2.98 11.26 4.18
C TRP A 187 -4.36 10.97 3.59
N THR A 188 -4.88 11.90 2.80
CA THR A 188 -6.06 11.68 1.97
C THR A 188 -5.67 11.38 0.53
N GLU A 189 -6.60 10.87 -0.28
CA GLU A 189 -6.30 10.63 -1.70
C GLU A 189 -5.86 11.93 -2.41
N VAL A 190 -6.50 13.06 -2.12
CA VAL A 190 -6.12 14.35 -2.72
C VAL A 190 -4.73 14.81 -2.25
N ASP A 191 -4.35 14.53 -1.01
CA ASP A 191 -3.00 14.84 -0.51
C ASP A 191 -1.93 14.03 -1.25
N ILE A 192 -2.19 12.75 -1.53
CA ILE A 192 -1.31 11.89 -2.33
C ILE A 192 -1.07 12.51 -3.71
N TRP A 193 -2.13 12.95 -4.39
CA TRP A 193 -2.01 13.58 -5.71
C TRP A 193 -1.32 14.93 -5.69
N ARG A 194 -1.65 15.80 -4.72
CA ARG A 194 -0.97 17.09 -4.54
C ARG A 194 0.51 16.91 -4.25
N TYR A 195 0.87 15.87 -3.51
CA TYR A 195 2.26 15.57 -3.20
C TYR A 195 3.00 14.96 -4.39
N ILE A 196 2.35 14.08 -5.17
CA ILE A 196 2.86 13.60 -6.46
C ILE A 196 3.16 14.78 -7.39
N GLN A 197 2.26 15.76 -7.47
CA GLN A 197 2.46 16.98 -8.25
C GLN A 197 3.65 17.80 -7.74
N ARG A 198 3.68 18.09 -6.43
CA ARG A 198 4.71 18.93 -5.78
C ARG A 198 6.11 18.38 -5.97
N GLU A 199 6.25 17.05 -5.85
CA GLU A 199 7.52 16.35 -5.88
C GLU A 199 7.86 15.77 -7.26
N ASN A 200 6.96 15.93 -8.24
CA ASN A 200 7.05 15.35 -9.58
C ASN A 200 7.30 13.83 -9.54
N ILE A 201 6.53 13.10 -8.72
CA ILE A 201 6.71 11.65 -8.52
C ILE A 201 6.19 10.88 -9.74
N PRO A 202 7.03 10.07 -10.40
CA PRO A 202 6.62 9.20 -11.50
C PRO A 202 5.57 8.18 -11.04
N ILE A 203 4.53 8.00 -11.88
CA ILE A 203 3.43 7.05 -11.64
C ILE A 203 3.01 6.36 -12.95
N PRO A 204 2.35 5.19 -12.88
CA PRO A 204 1.76 4.53 -14.05
C PRO A 204 0.79 5.44 -14.81
N LYS A 205 0.78 5.38 -16.14
CA LYS A 205 -0.06 6.23 -16.98
C LYS A 205 -1.54 5.85 -16.90
N MET A 206 -1.85 4.62 -16.50
CA MET A 206 -3.23 4.14 -16.26
C MET A 206 -4.06 5.01 -15.30
N TYR A 207 -3.42 5.81 -14.45
CA TYR A 207 -4.13 6.74 -13.58
C TYR A 207 -4.72 7.96 -14.31
N PHE A 208 -4.24 8.26 -15.51
CA PHE A 208 -4.72 9.35 -16.37
C PHE A 208 -5.77 8.84 -17.35
N ALA A 209 -6.76 9.69 -17.64
CA ALA A 209 -7.84 9.34 -18.53
C ALA A 209 -7.36 9.01 -19.96
N LYS A 210 -7.83 7.88 -20.47
CA LYS A 210 -7.73 7.49 -21.87
C LYS A 210 -9.10 7.03 -22.34
N ASN A 211 -9.61 7.63 -23.41
CA ASN A 211 -10.95 7.34 -23.94
C ASN A 211 -12.07 7.49 -22.88
N GLY A 212 -11.98 8.55 -22.05
CA GLY A 212 -12.98 8.86 -21.01
C GLY A 212 -12.96 7.93 -19.80
N GLN A 213 -11.89 7.16 -19.61
CA GLN A 213 -11.74 6.24 -18.49
C GLN A 213 -10.35 6.32 -17.86
N ARG A 214 -10.27 6.19 -16.52
CA ARG A 214 -9.00 6.11 -15.77
C ARG A 214 -9.10 5.15 -14.60
N TYR A 215 -7.99 4.69 -14.08
CA TYR A 215 -7.95 3.92 -12.83
C TYR A 215 -7.73 4.82 -11.62
N ARG A 216 -8.45 4.56 -10.51
CA ARG A 216 -8.20 5.19 -9.21
C ARG A 216 -7.44 4.30 -8.24
N SER A 217 -7.61 2.98 -8.34
CA SER A 217 -6.85 1.99 -7.59
C SER A 217 -6.42 0.87 -8.52
N LEU A 218 -5.22 0.35 -8.32
CA LEU A 218 -4.61 -0.68 -9.16
C LEU A 218 -4.41 -1.97 -8.33
N GLY A 219 -4.47 -3.09 -9.03
CA GLY A 219 -4.15 -4.42 -8.52
C GLY A 219 -4.35 -5.42 -9.65
N CYS A 220 -4.84 -6.62 -9.36
CA CYS A 220 -5.01 -7.65 -10.39
C CYS A 220 -5.96 -7.18 -11.50
N SER A 221 -5.50 -7.27 -12.75
CA SER A 221 -6.19 -6.82 -13.96
C SER A 221 -7.57 -7.44 -14.13
N ALA A 222 -7.73 -8.71 -13.78
CA ALA A 222 -9.00 -9.43 -13.87
C ALA A 222 -10.13 -8.84 -13.01
N ILE A 223 -9.81 -8.09 -11.94
CA ILE A 223 -10.79 -7.61 -10.94
C ILE A 223 -10.68 -6.11 -10.66
N THR A 224 -9.93 -5.38 -11.48
CA THR A 224 -9.77 -3.93 -11.39
C THR A 224 -10.48 -3.29 -12.56
N LYS A 225 -11.50 -2.48 -12.31
CA LYS A 225 -12.21 -1.74 -13.35
C LYS A 225 -11.85 -0.25 -13.31
N PRO A 226 -11.72 0.41 -14.47
CA PRO A 226 -11.58 1.85 -14.52
C PRO A 226 -12.89 2.53 -14.12
N ILE A 227 -12.81 3.83 -13.84
CA ILE A 227 -13.95 4.71 -13.65
C ILE A 227 -14.10 5.63 -14.87
N THR A 228 -15.32 6.12 -15.12
CA THR A 228 -15.55 7.20 -16.07
C THR A 228 -14.92 8.48 -15.56
N SER A 229 -14.00 9.06 -16.33
CA SER A 229 -13.31 10.30 -15.99
C SER A 229 -12.60 10.84 -17.23
N ASN A 230 -12.57 12.16 -17.36
CA ASN A 230 -11.78 12.86 -18.40
C ASN A 230 -10.49 13.47 -17.83
N ALA A 231 -10.13 13.16 -16.58
CA ALA A 231 -8.95 13.71 -15.92
C ALA A 231 -7.67 13.04 -16.43
N ASP A 232 -7.01 13.65 -17.41
CA ASP A 232 -5.77 13.19 -18.07
C ASP A 232 -4.50 13.87 -17.55
N THR A 233 -4.63 14.80 -16.61
CA THR A 233 -3.54 15.52 -15.93
C THR A 233 -3.68 15.43 -14.40
N ILE A 234 -2.58 15.67 -13.67
CA ILE A 234 -2.61 15.63 -12.19
C ILE A 234 -3.56 16.73 -11.66
N GLU A 235 -3.53 17.92 -12.26
CA GLU A 235 -4.38 19.06 -11.94
C GLU A 235 -5.86 18.70 -12.11
N ALA A 236 -6.22 18.06 -13.22
CA ALA A 236 -7.59 17.61 -13.47
C ALA A 236 -8.01 16.53 -12.46
N ILE A 237 -7.11 15.60 -12.10
CA ILE A 237 -7.39 14.58 -11.09
C ILE A 237 -7.64 15.23 -9.73
N ILE A 238 -6.81 16.18 -9.29
CA ILE A 238 -6.99 16.90 -8.02
C ILE A 238 -8.34 17.62 -8.01
N THR A 239 -8.66 18.35 -9.09
CA THR A 239 -9.95 19.06 -9.22
C THR A 239 -11.15 18.12 -9.15
N GLU A 240 -11.07 16.97 -9.81
CA GLU A 240 -12.11 15.93 -9.73
C GLU A 240 -12.27 15.39 -8.30
N LEU A 241 -11.16 15.14 -7.61
CA LEU A 241 -11.15 14.59 -6.26
C LEU A 241 -11.72 15.55 -5.21
N GLU A 242 -11.62 16.85 -5.42
CA GLU A 242 -12.18 17.86 -4.50
C GLU A 242 -13.72 17.86 -4.45
N THR A 243 -14.37 17.30 -5.48
CA THR A 243 -15.83 17.30 -5.61
C THR A 243 -16.46 15.91 -5.67
N THR A 244 -15.66 14.87 -5.92
CA THR A 244 -16.16 13.50 -6.04
C THR A 244 -16.73 12.96 -4.72
N ARG A 245 -17.79 12.17 -4.82
CA ARG A 245 -18.36 11.40 -3.69
C ARG A 245 -18.15 9.90 -3.85
N THR A 246 -17.51 9.48 -4.94
CA THR A 246 -17.25 8.08 -5.23
C THR A 246 -16.02 7.63 -4.46
N SER A 247 -16.11 6.49 -3.77
CA SER A 247 -14.96 5.89 -3.10
C SER A 247 -13.83 5.59 -4.10
N GLU A 248 -12.60 5.80 -3.67
CA GLU A 248 -11.38 5.44 -4.40
C GLU A 248 -11.40 3.99 -4.90
N ARG A 249 -11.89 3.07 -4.06
CA ARG A 249 -11.86 1.63 -4.30
C ARG A 249 -13.11 1.09 -5.01
N ALA A 250 -13.99 1.96 -5.52
CA ALA A 250 -15.24 1.55 -6.17
C ALA A 250 -15.04 0.62 -7.39
N GLY A 251 -13.86 0.64 -8.02
CA GLY A 251 -13.52 -0.24 -9.15
C GLY A 251 -13.02 -1.65 -8.77
N ARG A 252 -12.93 -1.98 -7.47
CA ARG A 252 -12.32 -3.23 -6.97
C ARG A 252 -13.39 -4.29 -6.74
N ALA A 253 -13.52 -5.27 -7.64
CA ALA A 253 -14.61 -6.26 -7.58
C ALA A 253 -14.59 -7.11 -6.29
N GLN A 254 -13.40 -7.44 -5.78
CA GLN A 254 -13.22 -8.20 -4.55
C GLN A 254 -13.85 -7.52 -3.31
N ASP A 255 -13.91 -6.19 -3.30
CA ASP A 255 -14.41 -5.42 -2.15
C ASP A 255 -15.96 -5.48 -2.07
N HIS A 256 -16.61 -5.83 -3.19
CA HIS A 256 -18.06 -5.92 -3.34
C HIS A 256 -18.59 -7.37 -3.45
N HIS A 257 -17.72 -8.39 -3.37
CA HIS A 257 -18.09 -9.79 -3.57
C HIS A 257 -19.10 -10.30 -2.52
N GLU A 258 -18.92 -9.93 -1.26
CA GLU A 258 -19.84 -10.24 -0.16
C GLU A 258 -19.87 -9.10 0.86
N ARG A 259 -20.94 -9.04 1.66
CA ARG A 259 -20.99 -8.14 2.82
C ARG A 259 -19.79 -8.43 3.73
N ASN A 260 -19.05 -7.38 4.07
CA ASN A 260 -17.85 -7.42 4.93
C ASN A 260 -16.65 -8.19 4.33
N ALA A 261 -16.56 -8.38 3.00
CA ALA A 261 -15.43 -9.05 2.35
C ALA A 261 -14.06 -8.47 2.78
N MET A 262 -13.94 -7.14 2.79
CA MET A 262 -12.70 -6.46 3.21
C MET A 262 -12.37 -6.71 4.70
N GLN A 263 -13.38 -6.79 5.58
CA GLN A 263 -13.16 -7.11 6.99
C GLN A 263 -12.65 -8.55 7.15
N LYS A 264 -13.23 -9.51 6.43
CA LYS A 264 -12.78 -10.92 6.43
C LYS A 264 -11.34 -11.05 5.94
N LEU A 265 -10.99 -10.35 4.86
CA LEU A 265 -9.63 -10.33 4.32
C LEU A 265 -8.63 -9.72 5.31
N ARG A 266 -8.96 -8.59 5.94
CA ARG A 266 -8.09 -7.93 6.93
C ARG A 266 -7.89 -8.77 8.19
N ALA A 267 -8.93 -9.43 8.66
CA ALA A 267 -8.83 -10.36 9.79
C ALA A 267 -7.81 -11.48 9.53
N LYS A 268 -7.68 -11.91 8.27
CA LYS A 268 -6.73 -12.95 7.82
C LYS A 268 -5.36 -12.40 7.40
N GLY A 269 -5.09 -11.11 7.62
CA GLY A 269 -3.79 -10.52 7.31
C GLY A 269 -3.66 -9.92 5.90
N PHE A 270 -4.76 -9.63 5.19
CA PHE A 270 -4.68 -8.79 4.00
C PHE A 270 -4.23 -7.35 4.35
N LEU A 271 -3.58 -6.65 3.43
CA LEU A 271 -3.03 -5.30 3.60
C LEU A 271 -4.11 -4.20 3.51
#